data_AF-A0A3C1KLY3-F1
#
_entry.id   AF-A0A3C1KLY3-F1
#
_cell.length_a   1.000
_cell.length_b   1.000
_cell.length_c   1.000
_cell.angle_alpha   90.00
_cell.angle_beta   90.00
_cell.angle_gamma   90.00
#
_symmetry.space_group_name_H-M   'P 1'
#
loop_
_entity.id
_entity.type
_entity.pdbx_description
1 polymer ?
#
loop_
_entity_poly.entity_id
_entity_poly.type
_entity_poly.pdbx_seq_one_letter_code
_entity_poly.pdbx_strand_id
1 'polypeptide(L)'
;EEMTLGKDGVTTGASNDIQRATSIARNMVTKWGLSEKLGPLMYDEAEEEVFLGRSAGHQTKSLSAETAKLIDQEVRSIIDECYSTAQGILEENVDKLHAMADALMLYETIDADQINDIMEGRTPREPADWGGSDGGPQAGARKATTAEDDDEAASPIGGPAGEH
;
A
#
# COMPACT_ATOMS: atom_id res chain seq x y z
N GLU A 1 9.56 2.94 1.63
CA GLU A 1 10.77 3.70 2.04
C GLU A 1 12.04 3.07 1.52
N GLU A 2 12.41 1.83 1.90
CA GLU A 2 13.67 1.21 1.42
C GLU A 2 13.79 1.18 -0.11
N MET A 3 12.71 0.82 -0.83
CA MET A 3 12.73 0.78 -2.30
C MET A 3 12.96 2.14 -2.96
N THR A 4 12.51 3.24 -2.35
CA THR A 4 12.56 4.59 -2.93
C THR A 4 13.74 5.41 -2.44
N LEU A 5 14.15 5.22 -1.18
CA LEU A 5 15.20 5.99 -0.50
C LEU A 5 16.48 5.17 -0.24
N GLY A 6 16.46 3.86 -0.50
CA GLY A 6 17.55 2.93 -0.16
C GLY A 6 17.59 2.58 1.33
N LYS A 7 18.51 1.68 1.70
CA LYS A 7 18.69 1.19 3.08
C LYS A 7 19.01 2.31 4.08
N ASP A 8 19.80 3.29 3.65
CA ASP A 8 20.20 4.42 4.48
C ASP A 8 19.07 5.45 4.67
N GLY A 9 17.99 5.33 3.89
CA GLY A 9 16.83 6.22 3.93
C GLY A 9 15.66 5.68 4.76
N VAL A 10 15.82 4.52 5.41
CA VAL A 10 14.77 3.95 6.28
C VAL A 10 14.65 4.79 7.56
N THR A 11 13.43 5.23 7.85
CA THR A 11 13.17 6.12 8.99
C THR A 11 12.68 5.36 10.23
N THR A 12 12.58 6.05 11.37
CA THR A 12 11.98 5.50 12.60
C THR A 12 10.44 5.47 12.57
N GLY A 13 9.81 5.97 11.50
CA GLY A 13 8.35 6.06 11.39
C GLY A 13 7.65 4.70 11.44
N ALA A 14 8.28 3.66 10.90
CA ALA A 14 7.75 2.30 10.86
C ALA A 14 7.85 1.52 12.19
N SER A 15 8.32 2.14 13.28
CA SER A 15 8.56 1.46 14.57
C SER A 15 7.32 0.75 15.14
N ASN A 16 6.14 1.38 15.06
CA ASN A 16 4.88 0.77 15.50
C ASN A 16 4.49 -0.44 14.64
N ASP A 17 4.73 -0.40 13.33
CA ASP A 17 4.43 -1.51 12.43
C ASP A 17 5.34 -2.71 12.70
N ILE A 18 6.64 -2.47 12.91
CA ILE A 18 7.60 -3.49 13.33
C ILE A 18 7.15 -4.14 14.65
N GLN A 19 6.77 -3.33 15.64
CA GLN A 19 6.31 -3.83 16.94
C GLN A 19 5.05 -4.70 16.80
N ARG A 20 4.06 -4.23 16.02
CA ARG A 20 2.80 -4.97 15.81
C ARG A 20 3.03 -6.28 15.04
N ALA A 21 3.77 -6.23 13.93
CA ALA A 21 4.11 -7.42 13.14
C ALA A 21 4.84 -8.46 14.00
N THR A 22 5.86 -8.02 14.76
CA THR A 22 6.63 -8.91 15.65
C THR A 22 5.74 -9.53 16.73
N SER A 23 4.84 -8.75 17.34
CA SER A 23 3.90 -9.25 18.35
C SER A 23 2.95 -10.31 17.78
N ILE A 24 2.39 -10.06 16.60
CA ILE A 24 1.51 -11.02 15.91
C ILE A 24 2.28 -12.31 15.59
N ALA A 25 3.45 -12.21 14.96
CA ALA A 25 4.29 -13.36 14.63
C ALA A 25 4.67 -14.16 15.89
N ARG A 26 5.01 -13.48 16.99
CA ARG A 26 5.28 -14.14 18.27
C ARG A 26 4.05 -14.89 18.80
N ASN A 27 2.87 -14.28 18.78
CA ASN A 27 1.63 -14.93 19.20
C ASN A 27 1.27 -16.14 18.31
N MET A 28 1.52 -16.06 16.99
CA MET A 28 1.35 -17.21 16.08
C MET A 28 2.17 -18.40 16.55
N VAL A 29 3.43 -18.16 16.93
CA VAL A 29 4.35 -19.20 17.37
C VAL A 29 4.05 -19.68 18.79
N THR A 30 3.81 -18.77 19.74
CA THR A 30 3.79 -19.12 21.17
C THR A 30 2.41 -19.34 21.76
N LYS A 31 1.35 -18.78 21.17
CA LYS A 31 -0.03 -18.86 21.70
C LYS A 31 -0.95 -19.68 20.80
N TRP A 32 -0.83 -19.52 19.48
CA TRP A 32 -1.75 -20.15 18.53
C TRP A 32 -1.23 -21.45 17.93
N GLY A 33 0.04 -21.81 18.19
CA GLY A 33 0.61 -23.08 17.76
C GLY A 33 0.75 -23.21 16.25
N LEU A 34 0.99 -22.09 15.55
CA LEU A 34 1.10 -22.01 14.09
C LEU A 34 2.53 -22.16 13.58
N SER A 35 3.44 -22.70 14.40
CA SER A 35 4.78 -23.10 13.95
C SER A 35 4.81 -24.60 13.71
N GLU A 36 5.24 -25.04 12.52
CA GLU A 36 5.41 -26.46 12.22
C GLU A 36 6.50 -27.11 13.09
N LYS A 37 7.55 -26.36 13.44
CA LYS A 37 8.69 -26.86 14.21
C LYS A 37 8.36 -27.04 15.69
N LEU A 38 7.55 -26.15 16.25
CA LEU A 38 7.14 -26.18 17.65
C LEU A 38 5.82 -26.95 17.85
N GLY A 39 5.00 -27.04 16.81
CA GLY A 39 3.72 -27.71 16.83
C GLY A 39 2.64 -26.93 17.59
N PRO A 40 1.45 -27.53 17.78
CA PRO A 40 0.29 -26.85 18.34
C PRO A 40 0.33 -26.82 19.88
N LEU A 41 1.40 -26.25 20.44
CA LEU A 41 1.60 -26.12 21.88
C LEU A 41 1.61 -24.64 22.30
N MET A 42 1.09 -24.38 23.50
CA MET A 42 1.16 -23.06 24.12
C MET A 42 2.46 -22.92 24.91
N TYR A 43 3.25 -21.91 24.57
CA TYR A 43 4.55 -21.59 25.19
C TYR A 43 4.49 -20.33 26.06
N ASP A 44 3.46 -19.49 25.89
CA ASP A 44 3.31 -18.23 26.61
C ASP A 44 1.91 -18.16 27.25
N GLU A 45 1.88 -18.17 28.59
CA GLU A 45 0.66 -18.13 29.41
C GLU A 45 0.38 -16.71 29.97
N ALA A 46 1.25 -15.73 29.69
CA ALA A 46 1.39 -14.52 30.51
C ALA A 46 0.28 -13.46 30.40
N GLU A 47 -0.70 -13.60 29.49
CA GLU A 47 -1.69 -12.53 29.25
C GLU A 47 -3.11 -12.82 29.75
N GLU A 48 -3.44 -14.05 30.18
CA GLU A 48 -4.84 -14.41 30.47
C GLU A 48 -5.29 -14.18 31.93
N GLU A 49 -4.39 -14.03 32.90
CA GLU A 49 -4.73 -14.00 34.34
C GLU A 49 -4.46 -12.67 35.07
N VAL A 50 -5.10 -11.57 34.66
CA VAL A 50 -5.07 -10.30 35.43
C VAL A 50 -6.32 -10.10 36.30
N PHE A 51 -7.28 -11.03 36.32
CA PHE A 51 -8.62 -10.73 36.88
C PHE A 51 -8.94 -11.23 38.30
N LEU A 52 -8.10 -12.00 38.99
CA LEU A 52 -8.45 -12.46 40.35
C LEU A 52 -7.29 -12.25 41.34
N GLY A 53 -7.49 -11.29 42.23
CA GLY A 53 -6.51 -10.89 43.24
C GLY A 53 -5.96 -12.07 44.07
N ARG A 54 -4.63 -12.05 44.26
CA ARG A 54 -3.75 -13.12 44.79
C ARG A 54 -3.52 -14.23 43.76
N SER A 55 -2.32 -14.38 43.22
CA SER A 55 -1.20 -14.86 44.03
C SER A 55 0.15 -14.50 43.40
N ALA A 56 1.07 -14.06 44.26
CA ALA A 56 2.50 -14.05 43.98
C ALA A 56 2.93 -15.46 43.54
N GLY A 57 3.37 -15.58 42.29
CA GLY A 57 3.82 -16.86 41.74
C GLY A 57 3.37 -17.13 40.32
N HIS A 58 3.39 -16.12 39.42
CA HIS A 58 3.54 -16.43 38.00
C HIS A 58 4.94 -17.00 37.81
N GLN A 59 5.08 -18.30 38.01
CA GLN A 59 6.14 -19.07 37.39
C GLN A 59 5.84 -18.97 35.89
N THR A 60 6.38 -17.95 35.22
CA THR A 60 6.62 -18.08 33.79
C THR A 60 7.31 -19.43 33.66
N LYS A 61 6.66 -20.42 33.03
CA LYS A 61 7.34 -21.69 32.75
C LYS A 61 8.62 -21.30 32.05
N SER A 62 9.76 -21.49 32.73
CA SER A 62 11.03 -21.02 32.21
C SER A 62 11.31 -21.84 30.96
N LEU A 63 11.07 -21.24 29.80
CA LEU A 63 11.38 -21.86 28.52
C LEU A 63 12.87 -22.20 28.53
N SER A 64 13.19 -23.40 28.02
CA SER A 64 14.60 -23.74 27.83
C SER A 64 15.25 -22.74 26.86
N ALA A 65 16.55 -22.50 27.00
CA ALA A 65 17.26 -21.62 26.08
C ALA A 65 17.16 -22.10 24.62
N GLU A 66 17.09 -23.42 24.41
CA GLU A 66 16.90 -24.03 23.10
C GLU A 66 15.50 -23.71 22.54
N THR A 67 14.44 -23.85 23.34
CA THR A 67 13.07 -23.52 22.94
C THR A 67 12.93 -22.03 22.65
N ALA A 68 13.47 -21.16 23.50
CA ALA A 68 13.43 -19.71 23.29
C ALA A 68 14.13 -19.33 21.98
N LYS A 69 15.32 -19.90 21.71
CA LYS A 69 16.03 -19.71 20.44
C LYS A 69 15.21 -20.18 19.24
N LEU A 70 14.52 -21.32 19.35
CA LEU A 70 13.67 -21.83 18.28
C LEU A 70 12.48 -20.91 18.02
N ILE A 71 11.84 -20.38 19.07
CA ILE A 71 10.78 -19.38 18.94
C ILE A 71 11.29 -18.14 18.19
N ASP A 72 12.44 -17.58 18.58
CA ASP A 72 13.00 -16.39 17.92
C ASP A 72 13.33 -16.65 16.44
N GLN A 73 13.77 -17.87 16.10
CA GLN A 73 14.01 -18.27 14.71
C GLN A 73 12.72 -18.35 13.89
N GLU A 74 11.66 -18.92 14.45
CA GLU A 74 10.35 -19.01 13.77
C GLU A 74 9.73 -17.62 13.57
N VAL A 75 9.77 -16.77 14.59
CA VAL A 75 9.31 -15.38 14.49
C VAL A 75 10.06 -14.64 13.40
N ARG A 76 11.39 -14.78 13.34
CA ARG A 76 12.20 -14.18 12.27
C ARG A 76 11.82 -14.71 10.90
N SER A 77 11.64 -16.02 10.72
CA SER A 77 11.23 -16.61 9.44
C SER A 77 9.93 -16.00 8.93
N ILE A 78 8.92 -15.90 9.79
CA ILE A 78 7.61 -15.32 9.43
C ILE A 78 7.76 -13.86 9.00
N ILE A 79 8.52 -13.06 9.76
CA ILE A 79 8.73 -11.64 9.44
C ILE A 79 9.50 -11.49 8.13
N ASP A 80 10.55 -12.27 7.90
CA ASP A 80 11.36 -12.23 6.68
C ASP A 80 10.53 -12.63 5.45
N GLU A 81 9.68 -13.65 5.56
CA GLU A 81 8.74 -14.08 4.51
C GLU A 81 7.70 -13.00 4.18
N CYS A 82 7.06 -12.41 5.20
CA CYS A 82 6.11 -11.32 5.01
C CYS A 82 6.78 -10.09 4.40
N TYR A 83 7.99 -9.76 4.83
CA TYR A 83 8.77 -8.65 4.28
C TYR A 83 9.07 -8.87 2.80
N SER A 84 9.60 -10.05 2.44
CA SER A 84 9.89 -10.42 1.05
C SER A 84 8.63 -10.42 0.19
N THR A 85 7.49 -10.88 0.71
CA THR A 85 6.22 -10.86 -0.01
C THR A 85 5.74 -9.43 -0.26
N ALA A 86 5.79 -8.58 0.77
CA ALA A 86 5.41 -7.17 0.64
C ALA A 86 6.31 -6.44 -0.36
N GLN A 87 7.62 -6.69 -0.31
CA GLN A 87 8.57 -6.14 -1.27
C GLN A 87 8.23 -6.58 -2.70
N GLY A 88 8.00 -7.86 -2.93
CA GLY A 88 7.62 -8.38 -4.26
C GLY A 88 6.35 -7.72 -4.82
N ILE A 89 5.31 -7.61 -4.00
CA ILE A 89 4.05 -6.94 -4.40
C ILE A 89 4.29 -5.48 -4.80
N LEU A 90 5.11 -4.76 -4.02
CA LEU A 90 5.44 -3.36 -4.31
C LEU A 90 6.31 -3.22 -5.57
N GLU A 91 7.25 -4.12 -5.80
CA GLU A 91 8.10 -4.14 -7.00
C GLU A 91 7.27 -4.41 -8.26
N GLU A 92 6.37 -5.38 -8.20
CA GLU A 92 5.44 -5.70 -9.30
C GLU A 92 4.47 -4.55 -9.63
N ASN A 93 4.22 -3.65 -8.67
CA ASN A 93 3.28 -2.54 -8.79
C ASN A 93 3.92 -1.18 -8.54
N VAL A 94 5.20 -1.03 -8.91
CA VAL A 94 5.99 0.18 -8.65
C VAL A 94 5.40 1.42 -9.34
N ASP A 95 4.75 1.23 -10.49
CA ASP A 95 4.01 2.26 -11.23
C ASP A 95 2.87 2.84 -10.38
N LYS A 96 2.08 1.97 -9.74
CA LYS A 96 0.97 2.37 -8.87
C LYS A 96 1.47 3.02 -7.59
N LEU A 97 2.56 2.51 -7.02
CA LEU A 97 3.20 3.11 -5.84
C LEU A 97 3.59 4.58 -6.12
N HIS A 98 4.24 4.84 -7.26
CA HIS A 98 4.59 6.20 -7.66
C HIS A 98 3.35 7.06 -7.94
N ALA A 99 2.34 6.53 -8.64
CA ALA A 99 1.10 7.26 -8.90
C ALA A 99 0.37 7.65 -7.60
N MET A 100 0.34 6.77 -6.60
CA MET A 100 -0.22 7.09 -5.28
C MET A 100 0.59 8.16 -4.55
N ALA A 101 1.92 8.07 -4.59
CA ALA A 101 2.80 9.06 -3.98
C ALA A 101 2.61 10.44 -4.61
N ASP A 102 2.56 10.52 -5.94
CA ASP A 102 2.35 11.77 -6.67
C ASP A 102 0.96 12.37 -6.38
N ALA A 103 -0.08 11.52 -6.31
CA ALA A 103 -1.43 11.96 -5.96
C ALA A 103 -1.51 12.50 -4.53
N LEU A 104 -0.85 11.84 -3.56
CA LEU A 104 -0.77 12.31 -2.18
C LEU A 104 0.03 13.61 -2.07
N MET A 105 1.08 13.79 -2.88
CA MET A 105 1.81 15.06 -2.94
C MET A 105 0.96 16.21 -3.47
N LEU A 106 0.02 15.92 -4.39
CA LEU A 106 -0.87 16.92 -4.96
C LEU A 106 -2.07 17.24 -4.06
N TYR A 107 -2.73 16.21 -3.53
CA TYR A 107 -4.03 16.31 -2.86
C TYR A 107 -3.97 16.16 -1.34
N GLU A 108 -2.81 15.81 -0.76
CA GLU A 108 -2.58 15.49 0.66
C GLU A 108 -3.29 14.21 1.15
N THR A 109 -4.54 13.99 0.72
CA THR A 109 -5.34 12.80 0.99
C THR A 109 -5.90 12.26 -0.32
N ILE A 110 -6.00 10.92 -0.42
CA ILE A 110 -6.67 10.24 -1.53
C ILE A 110 -7.76 9.32 -0.98
N ASP A 111 -8.89 9.26 -1.68
CA ASP A 111 -10.02 8.38 -1.34
C ASP A 111 -10.00 7.05 -2.10
N ALA A 112 -11.00 6.21 -1.81
CA ALA A 112 -11.11 4.89 -2.42
C ALA A 112 -11.34 4.95 -3.95
N ASP A 113 -12.03 5.96 -4.47
CA ASP A 113 -12.29 6.08 -5.90
C ASP A 113 -11.02 6.47 -6.65
N GLN A 114 -10.21 7.36 -6.07
CA GLN A 114 -8.90 7.72 -6.59
C GLN A 114 -7.93 6.52 -6.55
N ILE A 115 -7.95 5.73 -5.47
CA ILE A 115 -7.17 4.48 -5.41
C ILE A 115 -7.61 3.53 -6.52
N ASN A 116 -8.92 3.33 -6.73
CA ASN A 116 -9.44 2.45 -7.77
C ASN A 116 -8.97 2.90 -9.17
N ASP A 117 -9.00 4.20 -9.46
CA ASP A 117 -8.48 4.73 -10.72
C ASP A 117 -7.00 4.37 -10.91
N ILE A 118 -6.17 4.54 -9.89
CA ILE A 118 -4.74 4.18 -9.93
C ILE A 118 -4.57 2.66 -10.14
N MET A 119 -5.36 1.84 -9.44
CA MET A 119 -5.30 0.38 -9.56
C MET A 119 -5.67 -0.10 -10.97
N GLU A 120 -6.56 0.61 -11.66
CA GLU A 120 -6.94 0.37 -13.06
C GLU A 120 -5.98 1.00 -14.08
N GLY A 121 -4.89 1.64 -13.63
CA GLY A 121 -3.91 2.30 -14.48
C GLY A 121 -4.39 3.62 -15.09
N ARG A 122 -5.44 4.23 -14.53
CA ARG A 122 -5.92 5.56 -14.89
C ARG A 122 -5.26 6.63 -14.02
N THR A 123 -5.28 7.86 -14.51
CA THR A 123 -4.95 9.04 -13.69
C THR A 123 -6.05 9.22 -12.63
N PRO A 124 -5.69 9.38 -11.34
CA PRO A 124 -6.67 9.60 -10.28
C PRO A 124 -7.43 10.91 -10.51
N ARG A 125 -8.74 10.88 -10.27
CA ARG A 125 -9.60 12.07 -10.27
C ARG A 125 -9.26 13.04 -9.13
N GLU A 126 -9.78 14.27 -9.22
CA GLU A 126 -9.72 15.23 -8.12
C GLU A 126 -10.63 14.80 -6.96
N PRO A 127 -10.24 15.05 -5.69
CA PRO A 127 -11.10 14.81 -4.53
C PRO A 127 -12.42 15.57 -4.62
N ALA A 128 -13.49 15.03 -4.02
CA ALA A 128 -14.82 15.62 -4.12
C ALA A 128 -14.94 17.04 -3.51
N ASP A 129 -14.08 17.38 -2.55
CA ASP A 129 -14.00 18.66 -1.86
C ASP A 129 -12.91 19.60 -2.42
N TRP A 130 -12.19 19.18 -3.46
CA TRP A 130 -11.06 19.88 -4.09
C TRP A 130 -11.47 21.12 -4.93
N GLY A 131 -12.71 21.58 -4.81
CA GLY A 131 -13.29 22.59 -5.71
C GLY A 131 -14.39 23.44 -5.08
N GLY A 132 -14.12 24.06 -3.93
CA GLY A 132 -14.92 25.16 -3.37
C GLY A 132 -14.19 26.50 -3.55
N SER A 133 -14.51 27.22 -4.62
CA SER A 133 -13.94 28.50 -5.10
C SER A 133 -12.52 28.44 -5.70
N ASP A 134 -12.46 28.24 -7.02
CA ASP A 134 -11.88 29.24 -7.93
C ASP A 134 -12.17 28.87 -9.39
N GLY A 135 -12.92 29.74 -10.08
CA GLY A 135 -13.15 29.64 -11.51
C GLY A 135 -11.90 30.06 -12.28
N GLY A 136 -11.29 29.12 -13.01
CA GLY A 136 -10.24 29.34 -14.01
C GLY A 136 -10.41 28.37 -15.18
N PRO A 137 -10.14 28.78 -16.44
CA PRO A 137 -10.80 28.19 -17.60
C PRO A 137 -10.30 26.78 -17.92
N GLN A 138 -11.26 25.91 -18.20
CA GLN A 138 -11.08 24.56 -18.71
C GLN A 138 -10.27 24.60 -20.02
N ALA A 139 -8.98 24.28 -19.94
CA ALA A 139 -8.12 24.08 -21.10
C ALA A 139 -8.48 22.73 -21.74
N GLY A 140 -8.97 22.81 -22.98
CA GLY A 140 -9.65 21.73 -23.67
C GLY A 140 -8.86 20.43 -23.83
N ALA A 141 -9.54 19.33 -23.53
CA ALA A 141 -9.20 18.02 -24.05
C ALA A 141 -9.37 18.04 -25.59
N ARG A 142 -8.25 18.10 -26.31
CA ARG A 142 -8.21 17.86 -27.75
C ARG A 142 -8.54 16.39 -27.99
N LYS A 143 -9.75 16.14 -28.49
CA LYS A 143 -10.17 14.83 -29.00
C LYS A 143 -9.40 14.57 -30.30
N ALA A 144 -8.41 13.70 -30.26
CA ALA A 144 -7.81 13.11 -31.45
C ALA A 144 -8.80 12.07 -32.00
N THR A 145 -9.34 12.33 -33.18
CA THR A 145 -10.02 11.31 -34.00
C THR A 145 -9.32 11.24 -35.34
N THR A 146 -8.70 10.08 -35.60
CA THR A 146 -8.12 9.68 -36.88
C THR A 146 -9.06 8.73 -37.63
N ALA A 147 -8.86 8.70 -38.96
CA ALA A 147 -9.38 7.80 -40.01
C ALA A 147 -10.70 8.25 -40.66
N GLU A 148 -10.64 8.78 -41.90
CA GLU A 148 -10.76 8.06 -43.22
C GLU A 148 -12.25 7.92 -43.60
N ASP A 149 -12.76 8.06 -44.81
CA ASP A 149 -12.34 8.42 -46.17
C ASP A 149 -13.69 8.71 -46.88
N ASP A 150 -13.75 9.60 -47.86
CA ASP A 150 -14.59 9.42 -49.07
C ASP A 150 -14.41 10.59 -50.05
N ASP A 151 -14.01 10.20 -51.26
CA ASP A 151 -13.88 10.95 -52.50
C ASP A 151 -15.16 11.69 -52.94
N GLU A 152 -15.02 12.93 -53.44
CA GLU A 152 -15.31 13.24 -54.86
C GLU A 152 -15.01 14.72 -55.25
N ALA A 153 -14.15 14.84 -56.28
CA ALA A 153 -14.22 15.72 -57.45
C ALA A 153 -14.18 17.28 -57.34
N ALA A 154 -12.96 17.81 -57.51
CA ALA A 154 -12.51 18.87 -58.44
C ALA A 154 -13.43 20.06 -58.89
N SER A 155 -13.06 21.27 -58.39
CA SER A 155 -12.85 22.61 -59.03
C SER A 155 -13.62 23.09 -60.30
N PRO A 156 -13.78 24.43 -60.58
CA PRO A 156 -12.89 25.54 -60.18
C PRO A 156 -13.49 26.94 -59.84
N ILE A 157 -12.67 27.73 -59.15
CA ILE A 157 -12.34 29.19 -59.30
C ILE A 157 -13.27 30.08 -60.16
N GLY A 158 -13.76 31.20 -59.60
CA GLY A 158 -13.94 32.48 -60.32
C GLY A 158 -15.15 33.40 -60.02
N GLY A 159 -15.01 34.33 -59.05
CA GLY A 159 -15.55 35.73 -58.87
C GLY A 159 -16.99 36.18 -59.28
N PRO A 160 -17.37 37.48 -59.11
CA PRO A 160 -16.75 38.59 -58.38
C PRO A 160 -17.69 39.26 -57.32
N ALA A 161 -17.15 40.29 -56.66
CA ALA A 161 -17.77 41.19 -55.69
C ALA A 161 -18.74 42.22 -56.32
N GLY A 162 -19.69 42.73 -55.52
CA GLY A 162 -20.41 43.99 -55.81
C GLY A 162 -21.84 44.10 -55.28
N GLU A 163 -21.99 44.87 -54.19
CA GLU A 163 -23.06 45.81 -53.80
C GLU A 163 -24.54 45.58 -54.23
N HIS A 164 -25.42 45.51 -53.23
CA HIS A 164 -26.55 46.43 -53.05
C HIS A 164 -27.03 46.44 -51.58
#